data_AF-A0A7S1VIZ1-F1
#
_entry.id   AF-A0A7S1VIZ1-F1
#
_cell.length_a   1.000
_cell.length_b   1.000
_cell.length_c   1.000
_cell.angle_alpha   90.00
_cell.angle_beta   90.00
_cell.angle_gamma   90.00
#
_symmetry.space_group_name_H-M   'P 1'
#
loop_
_entity.id
_entity.type
_entity.pdbx_description
1 polymer ?
#
loop_
_entity_poly.entity_id
_entity_poly.type
_entity_poly.pdbx_seq_one_letter_code
_entity_poly.pdbx_strand_id
1 'polypeptide(L)'
;KTAADNGVVLGFVDLNDNNDMMELYGMLGVKGVAVKSRLRAFITQQQQQQQRQLQQPAFLVEAVVRGAKQSNGARGNVFKFLERHLGHYSQQEGIQILYEQEDLRVKAYFLSYDAACQLQTALNEWEIHKELANLKGVTLDPLTPAQIPRPSDLNRIYLQDYKPQETESPCQTLDQLHSYRLSVPVTEAVEPDMPLVRFQSIDKLVPHLKHYKCHLKDKAKFKQLQNNENNMLAASWTFHQQLDGLNVQEGIPLAAISIKKASSSRIAAYDNRYCVTLSIEFFYPELAASFAAPEGASKDDQENKWEIVVYVEDKSVFADCVDW
;
A
#
# COMPACT_ATOMS: atom_id res chain seq x y z
N LYS A 1 31.12 -11.26 -26.65
CA LYS A 1 30.35 -12.32 -27.32
C LYS A 1 31.09 -13.65 -27.23
N THR A 2 32.16 -13.89 -28.00
CA THR A 2 32.97 -15.13 -27.91
C THR A 2 33.46 -15.46 -26.49
N ALA A 3 33.87 -14.46 -25.70
CA ALA A 3 34.22 -14.68 -24.30
C ALA A 3 33.04 -15.21 -23.46
N ALA A 4 31.83 -14.65 -23.66
CA ALA A 4 30.62 -15.12 -22.99
C ALA A 4 30.19 -16.50 -23.50
N ASP A 5 30.32 -16.75 -24.81
CA ASP A 5 30.01 -18.05 -25.43
C ASP A 5 30.95 -19.17 -24.92
N ASN A 6 32.18 -18.81 -24.51
CA ASN A 6 33.17 -19.71 -23.95
C ASN A 6 33.20 -19.71 -22.39
N GLY A 7 32.25 -19.04 -21.73
CA GLY A 7 32.20 -18.97 -20.26
C GLY A 7 33.34 -18.19 -19.61
N VAL A 8 34.09 -17.40 -20.38
CA VAL A 8 35.21 -16.59 -19.88
C VAL A 8 34.71 -15.30 -19.26
N VAL A 9 34.93 -15.15 -17.96
CA VAL A 9 34.64 -13.90 -17.24
C VAL A 9 35.86 -13.00 -17.29
N LEU A 10 35.84 -12.05 -18.23
CA LEU A 10 36.96 -11.16 -18.52
C LEU A 10 37.46 -10.33 -17.31
N GLY A 11 36.61 -10.11 -16.29
CA GLY A 11 36.99 -9.39 -15.07
C GLY A 11 38.08 -10.10 -14.24
N PHE A 12 38.26 -11.42 -14.38
CA PHE A 12 39.20 -12.21 -13.58
C PHE A 12 40.53 -12.52 -14.28
N VAL A 13 40.75 -12.02 -15.50
CA VAL A 13 41.98 -12.27 -16.26
C VAL A 13 43.14 -11.43 -15.69
N ASP A 14 44.26 -12.07 -15.33
CA ASP A 14 45.46 -11.33 -14.96
C ASP A 14 46.14 -10.77 -16.21
N LEU A 15 46.11 -9.44 -16.35
CA LEU A 15 46.72 -8.74 -17.48
C LEU A 15 48.25 -8.74 -17.45
N ASN A 16 48.85 -9.05 -16.30
CA ASN A 16 50.30 -9.10 -16.10
C ASN A 16 50.86 -10.51 -16.36
N ASP A 17 50.02 -11.54 -16.32
CA ASP A 17 50.42 -12.88 -16.71
C ASP A 17 50.35 -13.03 -18.24
N ASN A 18 51.52 -13.16 -18.86
CA ASN A 18 51.60 -13.34 -20.31
C ASN A 18 51.03 -14.68 -20.78
N ASN A 19 51.00 -15.71 -19.94
CA ASN A 19 50.42 -17.01 -20.28
C ASN A 19 48.89 -16.92 -20.33
N ASP A 20 48.27 -16.35 -19.28
CA ASP A 20 46.81 -16.12 -19.24
C ASP A 20 46.34 -15.28 -20.44
N MET A 21 47.11 -14.24 -20.78
CA MET A 21 46.79 -13.40 -21.93
C MET A 21 46.92 -14.13 -23.27
N MET A 22 47.93 -15.00 -23.42
CA MET A 22 48.09 -15.79 -24.65
C MET A 22 47.01 -16.86 -24.80
N GLU A 23 46.63 -17.50 -23.69
CA GLU A 23 45.52 -18.45 -23.65
C GLU A 23 44.20 -17.76 -24.03
N LEU A 24 43.92 -16.59 -23.45
CA LEU A 24 42.75 -15.79 -23.78
C LEU A 24 42.72 -15.39 -25.26
N TYR A 25 43.86 -14.97 -25.83
CA TYR A 25 43.94 -14.66 -27.26
C TYR A 25 43.65 -15.89 -28.13
N GLY A 26 44.13 -17.06 -27.72
CA GLY A 26 43.86 -18.34 -28.38
C GLY A 26 42.37 -18.69 -28.36
N MET A 27 41.76 -18.65 -27.18
CA MET A 27 40.33 -18.93 -26.97
C MET A 27 39.42 -17.99 -27.75
N LEU A 28 39.81 -16.73 -27.90
CA LEU A 28 39.03 -15.71 -28.60
C LEU A 28 39.39 -15.59 -30.09
N GLY A 29 40.34 -16.38 -30.60
CA GLY A 29 40.80 -16.33 -31.99
C GLY A 29 41.43 -14.99 -32.40
N VAL A 30 41.97 -14.23 -31.43
CA VAL A 30 42.44 -12.87 -31.63
C VAL A 30 43.82 -12.87 -32.31
N LYS A 31 43.86 -12.45 -33.58
CA LYS A 31 45.09 -12.31 -34.37
C LYS A 31 45.42 -10.82 -34.60
N GLY A 32 46.70 -10.48 -34.51
CA GLY A 32 47.22 -9.13 -34.79
C GLY A 32 47.38 -8.24 -33.55
N VAL A 33 48.45 -7.43 -33.55
CA VAL A 33 48.89 -6.60 -32.41
C VAL A 33 47.83 -5.55 -32.02
N ALA A 34 47.19 -4.92 -32.99
CA ALA A 34 46.19 -3.88 -32.74
C ALA A 34 44.93 -4.42 -32.02
N VAL A 35 44.47 -5.63 -32.36
CA VAL A 35 43.29 -6.25 -31.75
C VAL A 35 43.61 -6.74 -30.33
N LYS A 36 44.81 -7.31 -30.13
CA LYS A 36 45.31 -7.69 -28.80
C LYS A 36 45.38 -6.51 -27.82
N SER A 37 45.84 -5.35 -28.32
CA SER A 37 45.90 -4.10 -27.54
C SER A 37 44.51 -3.58 -27.17
N ARG A 38 43.56 -3.55 -28.11
CA ARG A 38 42.16 -3.17 -27.84
C ARG A 38 41.49 -4.08 -26.81
N LEU A 39 41.74 -5.38 -26.87
CA LEU A 39 41.21 -6.33 -25.90
C LEU A 39 41.77 -6.08 -24.49
N ARG A 40 43.08 -5.83 -24.35
CA ARG A 40 43.69 -5.44 -23.05
C ARG A 40 43.06 -4.16 -22.49
N ALA A 41 42.89 -3.14 -23.33
CA ALA A 41 42.26 -1.89 -22.93
C ALA A 41 40.80 -2.10 -22.46
N PHE A 42 40.04 -2.94 -23.17
CA PHE A 42 38.67 -3.30 -22.80
C PHE A 42 38.61 -4.04 -21.45
N ILE A 43 39.47 -5.04 -21.24
CA ILE A 43 39.55 -5.79 -19.97
C ILE A 43 39.93 -4.86 -18.81
N THR A 44 40.92 -3.97 -19.04
CA THR A 44 41.34 -2.97 -18.04
C THR A 44 40.17 -2.06 -17.67
N GLN A 45 39.40 -1.59 -18.65
CA GLN A 45 38.22 -0.76 -18.42
C GLN A 45 37.14 -1.52 -17.64
N GLN A 46 36.90 -2.80 -17.95
CA GLN A 46 35.96 -3.65 -17.22
C GLN A 46 36.41 -3.86 -15.76
N GLN A 47 37.68 -4.18 -15.52
CA GLN A 47 38.23 -4.34 -14.17
C GLN A 47 38.14 -3.04 -13.35
N GLN A 48 38.44 -1.89 -13.96
CA GLN A 48 38.28 -0.59 -13.31
C GLN A 48 36.82 -0.22 -13.02
N GLN A 49 35.87 -0.62 -13.89
CA GLN A 49 34.45 -0.43 -13.62
C GLN A 49 33.97 -1.31 -12.46
N GLN A 50 34.43 -2.56 -12.42
CA GLN A 50 34.10 -3.50 -11.35
C GLN A 50 34.68 -3.07 -10.00
N GLN A 51 35.94 -2.61 -9.97
CA GLN A 51 36.56 -2.02 -8.77
C GLN A 51 35.84 -0.75 -8.33
N ARG A 52 35.44 0.13 -9.26
CA ARG A 52 34.65 1.32 -8.92
C ARG A 52 33.30 0.96 -8.31
N GLN A 53 32.62 -0.08 -8.79
CA GLN A 53 31.37 -0.55 -8.21
C GLN A 53 31.54 -1.17 -6.81
N LEU A 54 32.67 -1.83 -6.56
CA LEU A 54 33.01 -2.38 -5.23
C LEU A 54 33.41 -1.29 -4.22
N GLN A 55 33.91 -0.14 -4.69
CA GLN A 55 34.28 1.00 -3.86
C GLN A 55 33.14 1.98 -3.60
N GLN A 56 31.97 1.81 -4.24
CA GLN A 56 30.84 2.68 -3.98
C GLN A 56 30.27 2.43 -2.57
N PRO A 57 29.96 3.49 -1.82
CA PRO A 57 29.33 3.37 -0.51
C PRO A 57 27.93 2.76 -0.65
N ALA A 58 27.45 2.16 0.43
CA ALA A 58 26.03 1.86 0.57
C ALA A 58 25.35 3.00 1.34
N PHE A 59 24.02 3.02 1.27
CA PHE A 59 23.18 3.95 2.01
C PHE A 59 22.29 3.16 2.96
N LEU A 60 22.24 3.60 4.22
CA LEU A 60 21.47 3.00 5.28
C LEU A 60 20.20 3.83 5.53
N VAL A 61 19.06 3.14 5.63
CA VAL A 61 17.80 3.72 6.10
C VAL A 61 17.36 2.94 7.32
N GLU A 62 17.14 3.67 8.41
CA GLU A 62 16.59 3.16 9.66
C GLU A 62 15.32 3.93 10.01
N ALA A 63 14.29 3.17 10.40
CA ALA A 63 12.97 3.72 10.70
C ALA A 63 12.26 2.96 11.82
N VAL A 64 11.35 3.66 12.49
CA VAL A 64 10.43 3.11 13.48
C VAL A 64 9.02 3.46 13.07
N VAL A 65 8.20 2.46 12.77
CA VAL A 65 6.76 2.62 12.52
C VAL A 65 6.04 2.36 13.84
N ARG A 66 5.55 3.42 14.48
CA ARG A 66 4.94 3.40 15.81
C ARG A 66 3.52 2.84 15.76
N GLY A 67 3.19 1.94 16.68
CA GLY A 67 1.88 1.29 16.74
C GLY A 67 1.60 0.34 15.57
N ALA A 68 2.64 -0.11 14.87
CA ALA A 68 2.52 -0.94 13.68
C ALA A 68 1.77 -2.26 13.91
N LYS A 69 1.79 -2.83 15.13
CA LYS A 69 1.00 -4.05 15.45
C LYS A 69 -0.51 -3.85 15.32
N GLN A 70 -0.98 -2.61 15.47
CA GLN A 70 -2.39 -2.24 15.40
C GLN A 70 -2.84 -2.01 13.95
N SER A 71 -1.89 -1.83 13.04
CA SER A 71 -2.12 -1.68 11.60
C SER A 71 -1.98 -3.03 10.90
N ASN A 72 -3.07 -3.51 10.32
CA ASN A 72 -3.04 -4.72 9.51
C ASN A 72 -2.10 -4.54 8.30
N GLY A 73 -1.17 -5.48 8.11
CA GLY A 73 -0.27 -5.49 6.95
C GLY A 73 0.90 -4.51 6.97
N ALA A 74 1.15 -3.78 8.08
CA ALA A 74 2.24 -2.82 8.17
C ALA A 74 3.60 -3.46 7.80
N ARG A 75 3.93 -4.59 8.42
CA ARG A 75 5.19 -5.31 8.11
C ARG A 75 5.27 -5.76 6.65
N GLY A 76 4.21 -6.37 6.12
CA GLY A 76 4.18 -6.80 4.72
C GLY A 76 4.38 -5.65 3.73
N ASN A 77 3.77 -4.48 3.99
CA ASN A 77 3.94 -3.32 3.13
C ASN A 77 5.37 -2.78 3.15
N VAL A 78 6.08 -2.85 4.28
CA VAL A 78 7.51 -2.53 4.34
C VAL A 78 8.31 -3.45 3.41
N PHE A 79 8.04 -4.76 3.39
CA PHE A 79 8.67 -5.68 2.43
C PHE A 79 8.36 -5.30 0.97
N LYS A 80 7.11 -4.93 0.67
CA LYS A 80 6.69 -4.46 -0.66
C LYS A 80 7.44 -3.19 -1.08
N PHE A 81 7.62 -2.23 -0.18
CA PHE A 81 8.41 -1.02 -0.45
C PHE A 81 9.87 -1.35 -0.69
N LEU A 82 10.45 -2.22 0.14
CA LEU A 82 11.85 -2.63 0.01
C LEU A 82 12.11 -3.36 -1.31
N GLU A 83 11.22 -4.25 -1.74
CA GLU A 83 11.36 -4.91 -3.04
C GLU A 83 11.28 -3.91 -4.21
N ARG A 84 10.32 -2.97 -4.14
CA ARG A 84 10.10 -1.91 -5.14
C ARG A 84 11.27 -0.95 -5.24
N HIS A 85 11.89 -0.61 -4.10
CA HIS A 85 12.96 0.37 -4.00
C HIS A 85 14.35 -0.27 -3.85
N LEU A 86 14.50 -1.56 -4.20
CA LEU A 86 15.80 -2.25 -4.24
C LEU A 86 16.53 -2.26 -2.88
N GLY A 87 15.80 -2.49 -1.80
CA GLY A 87 16.33 -2.67 -0.46
C GLY A 87 17.11 -3.98 -0.31
N HIS A 88 18.15 -3.94 0.53
CA HIS A 88 19.03 -5.06 0.84
C HIS A 88 19.16 -5.26 2.35
N TYR A 89 19.54 -6.46 2.75
CA TYR A 89 19.96 -6.81 4.11
C TYR A 89 21.36 -7.43 4.06
N SER A 90 22.12 -7.31 5.16
CA SER A 90 23.40 -8.02 5.33
C SER A 90 23.13 -9.45 5.80
N GLN A 91 23.77 -10.46 5.22
CA GLN A 91 23.64 -11.86 5.67
C GLN A 91 24.01 -12.03 7.15
N GLN A 92 25.01 -11.29 7.63
CA GLN A 92 25.43 -11.34 9.03
C GLN A 92 24.33 -10.87 9.99
N GLU A 93 23.56 -9.86 9.62
CA GLU A 93 22.49 -9.30 10.44
C GLU A 93 21.13 -9.98 10.20
N GLY A 94 20.94 -10.59 9.02
CA GLY A 94 19.62 -11.04 8.56
C GLY A 94 18.67 -9.87 8.27
N ILE A 95 17.39 -10.20 8.04
CA ILE A 95 16.37 -9.20 7.72
C ILE A 95 15.91 -8.49 9.00
N GLN A 96 16.30 -7.21 9.13
CA GLN A 96 16.02 -6.36 10.28
C GLN A 96 14.72 -5.57 10.10
N ILE A 97 13.61 -6.30 9.88
CA ILE A 97 12.24 -5.77 9.80
C ILE A 97 11.42 -6.50 10.86
N LEU A 98 11.48 -6.02 12.10
CA LEU A 98 11.08 -6.78 13.30
C LEU A 98 10.21 -5.93 14.22
N TYR A 99 9.25 -6.57 14.89
CA TYR A 99 8.47 -5.89 15.92
C TYR A 99 9.25 -5.82 17.22
N GLU A 100 9.29 -4.62 17.81
CA GLU A 100 9.71 -4.36 19.18
C GLU A 100 8.51 -3.84 19.94
N GLN A 101 7.93 -4.67 20.82
CA GLN A 101 6.68 -4.37 21.50
C GLN A 101 5.56 -4.08 20.49
N GLU A 102 5.05 -2.85 20.42
CA GLU A 102 3.97 -2.43 19.51
C GLU A 102 4.48 -1.83 18.20
N ASP A 103 5.78 -1.55 18.10
CA ASP A 103 6.40 -0.78 17.03
C ASP A 103 7.16 -1.70 16.07
N LEU A 104 7.24 -1.33 14.79
CA LEU A 104 8.02 -2.05 13.79
C LEU A 104 9.32 -1.30 13.52
N ARG A 105 10.46 -1.93 13.79
CA ARG A 105 11.78 -1.46 13.39
C ARG A 105 12.09 -1.90 11.98
N VAL A 106 12.64 -0.99 11.19
CA VAL A 106 13.06 -1.22 9.81
C VAL A 106 14.50 -0.76 9.68
N LYS A 107 15.37 -1.66 9.23
CA LYS A 107 16.75 -1.34 8.83
C LYS A 107 17.01 -1.99 7.48
N ALA A 108 17.44 -1.18 6.51
CA ALA A 108 17.73 -1.66 5.16
C ALA A 108 18.88 -0.89 4.51
N TYR A 109 19.59 -1.58 3.61
CA TYR A 109 20.72 -1.07 2.87
C TYR A 109 20.35 -0.84 1.40
N PHE A 110 20.96 0.17 0.79
CA PHE A 110 20.74 0.55 -0.60
C PHE A 110 22.06 0.80 -1.30
N LEU A 111 22.15 0.37 -2.56
CA LEU A 111 23.31 0.64 -3.42
C LEU A 111 23.20 2.00 -4.14
N SER A 112 22.07 2.69 -4.00
CA SER A 112 21.80 4.00 -4.60
C SER A 112 21.15 4.93 -3.58
N TYR A 113 21.60 6.18 -3.53
CA TYR A 113 21.02 7.22 -2.70
C TYR A 113 19.57 7.50 -3.07
N ASP A 114 19.26 7.56 -4.37
CA ASP A 114 17.90 7.81 -4.86
C ASP A 114 16.93 6.72 -4.41
N ALA A 115 17.37 5.46 -4.44
CA ALA A 115 16.58 4.32 -4.00
C ALA A 115 16.29 4.40 -2.48
N ALA A 116 17.29 4.79 -1.68
CA ALA A 116 17.12 5.02 -0.26
C ALA A 116 16.14 6.17 0.04
N CYS A 117 16.25 7.28 -0.70
CA CYS A 117 15.33 8.41 -0.61
C CYS A 117 13.89 8.01 -0.97
N GLN A 118 13.70 7.17 -1.99
CA GLN A 118 12.36 6.68 -2.36
C GLN A 118 11.71 5.87 -1.23
N LEU A 119 12.48 5.03 -0.52
CA LEU A 119 11.95 4.35 0.67
C LEU A 119 11.57 5.37 1.76
N GLN A 120 12.44 6.34 2.05
CA GLN A 120 12.14 7.36 3.06
C GLN A 120 10.88 8.15 2.71
N THR A 121 10.68 8.52 1.44
CA THR A 121 9.46 9.18 0.97
C THR A 121 8.23 8.29 1.22
N ALA A 122 8.29 7.01 0.86
CA ALA A 122 7.19 6.07 1.08
C ALA A 122 6.85 5.90 2.58
N LEU A 123 7.87 5.88 3.45
CA LEU A 123 7.69 5.85 4.90
C LEU A 123 7.18 7.19 5.46
N ASN A 124 7.53 8.31 4.84
CA ASN A 124 7.05 9.63 5.24
C ASN A 124 5.58 9.86 4.82
N GLU A 125 5.14 9.29 3.70
CA GLU A 125 3.71 9.23 3.33
C GLU A 125 2.89 8.53 4.43
N TRP A 126 3.45 7.52 5.10
CA TRP A 126 2.80 6.89 6.25
C TRP A 126 2.72 7.79 7.47
N GLU A 127 3.66 8.71 7.68
CA GLU A 127 3.55 9.72 8.73
C GLU A 127 2.41 10.70 8.43
N ILE A 128 2.26 11.13 7.18
CA ILE A 128 1.18 12.01 6.73
C ILE A 128 -0.18 11.34 6.88
N HIS A 129 -0.26 10.05 6.56
CA HIS A 129 -1.49 9.26 6.59
C HIS A 129 -1.61 8.34 7.81
N LYS A 130 -0.86 8.60 8.89
CA LYS A 130 -0.78 7.70 10.05
C LYS A 130 -2.14 7.38 10.66
N GLU A 131 -3.04 8.36 10.65
CA GLU A 131 -4.42 8.21 11.12
C GLU A 131 -5.21 7.21 10.27
N LEU A 132 -5.08 7.26 8.94
CA LEU A 132 -5.75 6.33 8.01
C LEU A 132 -5.15 4.92 8.12
N ALA A 133 -3.84 4.83 8.33
CA ALA A 133 -3.13 3.58 8.48
C ALA A 133 -3.22 2.99 9.90
N ASN A 134 -3.95 3.61 10.84
CA ASN A 134 -3.99 3.20 12.25
C ASN A 134 -2.59 3.06 12.90
N LEU A 135 -1.71 4.00 12.57
CA LEU A 135 -0.35 4.13 13.10
C LEU A 135 -0.29 5.30 14.09
N LYS A 136 0.62 5.20 15.06
CA LYS A 136 0.95 6.33 15.96
C LYS A 136 1.94 7.31 15.33
N GLY A 137 2.57 6.91 14.23
CA GLY A 137 3.50 7.71 13.44
C GLY A 137 4.67 6.90 12.89
N VAL A 138 5.54 7.56 12.14
CA VAL A 138 6.78 7.02 11.58
C VAL A 138 7.92 7.97 11.93
N THR A 139 9.01 7.39 12.43
CA THR A 139 10.24 8.14 12.74
C THR A 139 11.37 7.61 11.87
N LEU A 140 12.02 8.50 11.13
CA LEU A 140 13.25 8.22 10.40
C LEU A 140 14.43 8.71 11.22
N ASP A 141 15.42 7.85 11.45
CA ASP A 141 16.66 8.24 12.10
C ASP A 141 17.81 7.46 11.45
N PRO A 142 18.67 8.09 10.65
CA PRO A 142 18.71 9.53 10.34
C PRO A 142 17.64 9.99 9.33
N LEU A 143 17.33 11.29 9.35
CA LEU A 143 16.34 11.93 8.44
C LEU A 143 16.71 11.85 6.96
N THR A 144 17.99 11.69 6.65
CA THR A 144 18.52 11.48 5.29
C THR A 144 19.30 10.17 5.26
N PRO A 145 19.35 9.45 4.13
CA PRO A 145 20.03 8.15 4.09
C PRO A 145 21.50 8.28 4.50
N ALA A 146 21.94 7.50 5.47
CA ALA A 146 23.31 7.55 5.95
C ALA A 146 24.25 6.85 4.98
N GLN A 147 25.29 7.53 4.54
CA GLN A 147 26.33 6.92 3.73
C GLN A 147 27.24 6.06 4.62
N ILE A 148 27.38 4.78 4.29
CA ILE A 148 28.19 3.81 5.04
C ILE A 148 29.14 3.04 4.12
N PRO A 149 30.22 2.43 4.65
CA PRO A 149 30.97 1.41 3.92
C PRO A 149 30.04 0.28 3.48
N ARG A 150 30.12 -0.11 2.20
CA ARG A 150 29.25 -1.15 1.65
C ARG A 150 29.57 -2.51 2.30
N PRO A 151 28.60 -3.19 2.94
CA PRO A 151 28.78 -4.57 3.38
C PRO A 151 29.03 -5.49 2.17
N SER A 152 29.94 -6.45 2.33
CA SER A 152 30.31 -7.38 1.26
C SER A 152 29.24 -8.45 0.98
N ASP A 153 28.28 -8.60 1.88
CA ASP A 153 27.32 -9.71 1.98
C ASP A 153 25.86 -9.24 1.83
N LEU A 154 25.63 -8.17 1.07
CA LEU A 154 24.29 -7.65 0.84
C LEU A 154 23.47 -8.56 -0.06
N ASN A 155 22.30 -8.98 0.43
CA ASN A 155 21.27 -9.67 -0.35
C ASN A 155 20.04 -8.80 -0.51
N ARG A 156 19.38 -8.95 -1.67
CA ARG A 156 18.15 -8.23 -1.96
C ARG A 156 17.00 -8.76 -1.11
N ILE A 157 16.18 -7.85 -0.59
CA ILE A 157 14.92 -8.16 0.10
C ILE A 157 13.83 -8.29 -0.95
N TYR A 158 13.10 -9.39 -0.91
CA TYR A 158 11.96 -9.67 -1.76
C TYR A 158 10.69 -9.80 -0.92
N LEU A 159 9.53 -9.58 -1.54
CA LEU A 159 8.26 -9.76 -0.83
C LEU A 159 8.05 -11.22 -0.40
N GLN A 160 8.60 -12.18 -1.15
CA GLN A 160 8.55 -13.61 -0.77
C GLN A 160 9.31 -13.95 0.52
N ASP A 161 10.21 -13.06 0.98
CA ASP A 161 10.91 -13.23 2.26
C ASP A 161 10.00 -12.91 3.45
N TYR A 162 8.86 -12.24 3.21
CA TYR A 162 7.82 -12.04 4.21
C TYR A 162 7.03 -13.34 4.42
N LYS A 163 7.02 -13.81 5.67
CA LYS A 163 6.28 -14.99 6.09
C LYS A 163 5.10 -14.60 6.98
N PRO A 164 3.87 -14.60 6.47
CA PRO A 164 2.69 -14.13 7.21
C PRO A 164 2.46 -14.85 8.54
N GLN A 165 2.82 -16.14 8.59
CA GLN A 165 2.55 -17.03 9.73
C GLN A 165 3.63 -17.00 10.82
N GLU A 166 4.82 -16.45 10.56
CA GLU A 166 5.95 -16.46 11.51
C GLU A 166 5.96 -15.23 12.44
N THR A 167 4.95 -14.35 12.38
CA THR A 167 5.06 -13.00 12.97
C THR A 167 3.87 -12.64 13.84
N GLU A 168 4.11 -11.89 14.90
CA GLU A 168 3.10 -11.30 15.80
C GLU A 168 2.18 -10.25 15.12
N SER A 169 2.17 -10.20 13.79
CA SER A 169 1.28 -9.37 12.98
C SER A 169 -0.02 -10.12 12.72
N PRO A 170 -1.19 -9.44 12.68
CA PRO A 170 -2.40 -10.04 12.10
C PRO A 170 -2.10 -10.51 10.67
N CYS A 171 -2.31 -11.79 10.43
CA CYS A 171 -1.95 -12.49 9.20
C CYS A 171 -2.64 -11.82 8.00
N GLN A 172 -1.88 -11.44 6.97
CA GLN A 172 -2.42 -11.12 5.65
C GLN A 172 -1.95 -12.14 4.63
N THR A 173 -2.87 -12.65 3.82
CA THR A 173 -2.51 -13.41 2.62
C THR A 173 -1.82 -12.46 1.61
N LEU A 174 -0.93 -12.96 0.75
CA LEU A 174 -0.26 -12.14 -0.27
C LEU A 174 -1.27 -11.36 -1.14
N ASP A 175 -2.44 -11.93 -1.41
CA ASP A 175 -3.54 -11.26 -2.14
C ASP A 175 -4.05 -9.99 -1.43
N GLN A 176 -4.07 -9.98 -0.10
CA GLN A 176 -4.43 -8.80 0.69
C GLN A 176 -3.33 -7.72 0.65
N LEU A 177 -2.07 -8.12 0.47
CA LEU A 177 -0.93 -7.21 0.30
C LEU A 177 -0.90 -6.53 -1.08
N HIS A 178 -1.40 -7.22 -2.11
CA HIS A 178 -1.52 -6.65 -3.45
C HIS A 178 -2.67 -5.63 -3.55
N SER A 179 -3.76 -5.79 -2.79
CA SER A 179 -4.88 -4.85 -2.74
C SER A 179 -4.62 -3.59 -1.90
N TYR A 180 -3.58 -3.60 -1.04
CA TYR A 180 -3.17 -2.42 -0.28
C TYR A 180 -2.48 -1.37 -1.18
N ARG A 181 -3.27 -0.42 -1.68
CA ARG A 181 -2.95 1.01 -1.55
C ARG A 181 -3.41 1.42 -0.15
N LEU A 182 -2.64 2.29 0.52
CA LEU A 182 -2.85 2.79 1.89
C LEU A 182 -4.28 2.58 2.44
N SER A 183 -4.40 1.70 3.43
CA SER A 183 -5.61 1.38 4.20
C SER A 183 -6.85 1.04 3.38
N VAL A 184 -6.99 -0.22 2.96
CA VAL A 184 -8.34 -0.77 2.79
C VAL A 184 -8.75 -1.31 4.16
N PRO A 185 -9.71 -0.69 4.87
CA PRO A 185 -10.31 -1.33 6.04
C PRO A 185 -10.75 -2.72 5.61
N VAL A 186 -10.57 -3.73 6.44
CA VAL A 186 -11.26 -5.01 6.21
C VAL A 186 -12.76 -4.69 6.30
N THR A 187 -13.38 -4.44 5.15
CA THR A 187 -14.79 -4.09 5.05
C THR A 187 -15.57 -5.39 5.18
N GLU A 188 -16.38 -5.46 6.23
CA GLU A 188 -17.18 -6.65 6.50
C GLU A 188 -18.36 -6.68 5.53
N ALA A 189 -18.53 -7.79 4.80
CA ALA A 189 -19.73 -8.01 4.04
C ALA A 189 -20.94 -8.09 4.99
N VAL A 190 -22.07 -7.52 4.57
CA VAL A 190 -23.33 -7.62 5.31
C VAL A 190 -24.11 -8.82 4.78
N GLU A 191 -24.65 -9.62 5.69
CA GLU A 191 -25.54 -10.71 5.28
C GLU A 191 -26.90 -10.13 4.84
N PRO A 192 -27.53 -10.68 3.78
CA PRO A 192 -28.70 -10.06 3.15
C PRO A 192 -29.94 -9.91 4.05
N ASP A 193 -30.01 -10.69 5.13
CA ASP A 193 -31.11 -10.73 6.09
C ASP A 193 -30.92 -9.77 7.28
N MET A 194 -29.78 -9.09 7.38
CA MET A 194 -29.51 -8.17 8.48
C MET A 194 -30.40 -6.91 8.43
N PRO A 195 -30.82 -6.36 9.58
CA PRO A 195 -31.56 -5.10 9.66
C PRO A 195 -30.88 -3.95 8.91
N LEU A 196 -29.55 -3.87 8.95
CA LEU A 196 -28.77 -2.86 8.25
C LEU A 196 -29.07 -2.83 6.73
N VAL A 197 -29.16 -4.00 6.08
CA VAL A 197 -29.51 -4.09 4.64
C VAL A 197 -30.96 -3.68 4.40
N ARG A 198 -31.86 -4.11 5.28
CA ARG A 198 -33.29 -3.84 5.13
C ARG A 198 -33.63 -2.36 5.32
N PHE A 199 -32.93 -1.68 6.22
CA PHE A 199 -33.32 -0.36 6.69
C PHE A 199 -32.33 0.75 6.29
N GLN A 200 -31.06 0.42 6.06
CA GLN A 200 -29.98 1.41 5.90
C GLN A 200 -29.10 1.12 4.65
N SER A 201 -29.67 0.54 3.59
CA SER A 201 -28.99 0.41 2.30
C SER A 201 -28.97 1.73 1.53
N ILE A 202 -27.79 2.14 1.06
CA ILE A 202 -27.61 3.37 0.28
C ILE A 202 -27.90 3.20 -1.20
N ASP A 203 -27.51 2.06 -1.77
CA ASP A 203 -27.74 1.73 -3.17
C ASP A 203 -28.59 0.46 -3.30
N LYS A 204 -29.05 0.22 -4.52
CA LYS A 204 -29.92 -0.90 -4.85
C LYS A 204 -29.19 -2.22 -4.59
N LEU A 205 -29.88 -3.12 -3.92
CA LEU A 205 -29.45 -4.50 -3.78
C LEU A 205 -29.47 -5.18 -5.15
N VAL A 206 -28.30 -5.55 -5.63
CA VAL A 206 -28.14 -6.30 -6.88
C VAL A 206 -28.04 -7.79 -6.54
N PRO A 207 -28.89 -8.65 -7.14
CA PRO A 207 -28.79 -10.09 -6.94
C PRO A 207 -27.37 -10.60 -7.17
N HIS A 208 -26.91 -11.51 -6.31
CA HIS A 208 -25.58 -12.12 -6.35
C HIS A 208 -24.39 -11.19 -6.02
N LEU A 209 -24.62 -9.91 -5.72
CA LEU A 209 -23.59 -9.02 -5.19
C LEU A 209 -23.81 -8.78 -3.70
N LYS A 210 -22.73 -8.83 -2.93
CA LYS A 210 -22.76 -8.52 -1.50
C LYS A 210 -22.65 -7.00 -1.29
N HIS A 211 -23.41 -6.50 -0.33
CA HIS A 211 -23.16 -5.20 0.28
C HIS A 211 -22.15 -5.33 1.41
N TYR A 212 -21.54 -4.21 1.78
CA TYR A 212 -20.52 -4.10 2.82
C TYR A 212 -20.95 -3.06 3.86
N LYS A 213 -20.53 -3.26 5.10
CA LYS A 213 -20.66 -2.27 6.16
C LYS A 213 -19.79 -1.08 5.80
N CYS A 214 -20.42 0.05 5.54
CA CYS A 214 -19.78 1.33 5.29
C CYS A 214 -19.92 2.17 6.57
N HIS A 215 -18.82 2.30 7.31
CA HIS A 215 -18.79 3.05 8.57
C HIS A 215 -18.73 4.54 8.28
N LEU A 216 -19.64 5.32 8.84
CA LEU A 216 -19.69 6.77 8.66
C LEU A 216 -18.56 7.46 9.47
N LYS A 217 -18.37 7.04 10.73
CA LYS A 217 -17.21 7.39 11.55
C LYS A 217 -16.23 6.24 11.65
N ASP A 218 -14.95 6.58 11.59
CA ASP A 218 -13.84 5.64 11.73
C ASP A 218 -13.93 4.80 13.02
N LYS A 219 -14.07 3.48 12.84
CA LYS A 219 -14.14 2.50 13.93
C LYS A 219 -12.89 2.45 14.80
N ALA A 220 -11.71 2.83 14.27
CA ALA A 220 -10.47 2.87 15.04
C ALA A 220 -10.48 4.03 16.06
N LYS A 221 -11.00 5.19 15.65
CA LYS A 221 -11.13 6.39 16.48
C LYS A 221 -12.31 6.33 17.44
N PHE A 222 -13.42 5.77 17.00
CA PHE A 222 -14.68 5.74 17.75
C PHE A 222 -15.08 4.30 18.06
N LYS A 223 -14.30 3.62 18.90
CA LYS A 223 -14.53 2.20 19.26
C LYS A 223 -15.93 1.93 19.82
N GLN A 224 -16.50 2.89 20.54
CA GLN A 224 -17.86 2.81 21.07
C GLN A 224 -18.95 2.78 19.97
N LEU A 225 -18.62 3.25 18.77
CA LEU A 225 -19.51 3.26 17.60
C LEU A 225 -19.20 2.12 16.61
N GLN A 226 -18.17 1.29 16.88
CA GLN A 226 -17.73 0.25 15.96
C GLN A 226 -18.84 -0.71 15.53
N ASN A 227 -19.74 -1.05 16.47
CA ASN A 227 -20.86 -1.97 16.26
C ASN A 227 -22.22 -1.26 16.32
N ASN A 228 -22.24 0.08 16.35
CA ASN A 228 -23.49 0.85 16.39
C ASN A 228 -24.05 0.93 14.97
N GLU A 229 -25.27 0.42 14.75
CA GLU A 229 -25.92 0.43 13.43
C GLU A 229 -26.14 1.86 12.91
N ASN A 230 -26.33 2.85 13.80
CA ASN A 230 -26.45 4.26 13.43
C ASN A 230 -25.12 4.88 12.95
N ASN A 231 -24.01 4.16 13.04
CA ASN A 231 -22.73 4.56 12.47
C ASN A 231 -22.45 3.84 11.13
N MET A 232 -23.45 3.18 10.54
CA MET A 232 -23.24 2.35 9.35
C MET A 232 -24.31 2.55 8.29
N LEU A 233 -23.89 2.35 7.05
CA LEU A 233 -24.76 2.10 5.91
C LEU A 233 -24.38 0.75 5.29
N ALA A 234 -25.34 0.09 4.65
CA ALA A 234 -25.06 -1.02 3.76
C ALA A 234 -24.87 -0.47 2.34
N ALA A 235 -23.71 -0.72 1.73
CA ALA A 235 -23.38 -0.19 0.40
C ALA A 235 -22.75 -1.24 -0.50
N SER A 236 -22.93 -1.10 -1.82
CA SER A 236 -22.09 -1.82 -2.77
C SER A 236 -20.62 -1.45 -2.59
N TRP A 237 -19.73 -2.36 -3.00
CA TRP A 237 -18.30 -2.09 -2.97
C TRP A 237 -17.93 -0.82 -3.76
N THR A 238 -18.57 -0.61 -4.91
CA THR A 238 -18.33 0.56 -5.77
C THR A 238 -18.67 1.86 -5.04
N PHE A 239 -19.84 1.94 -4.39
CA PHE A 239 -20.22 3.14 -3.67
C PHE A 239 -19.32 3.37 -2.45
N HIS A 240 -18.97 2.31 -1.72
CA HIS A 240 -18.05 2.39 -0.58
C HIS A 240 -16.69 2.98 -0.99
N GLN A 241 -16.15 2.54 -2.13
CA GLN A 241 -14.92 3.08 -2.68
C GLN A 241 -15.01 4.57 -3.03
N GLN A 242 -16.15 5.00 -3.57
CA GLN A 242 -16.40 6.41 -3.88
C GLN A 242 -16.50 7.27 -2.61
N LEU A 243 -17.13 6.77 -1.55
CA LEU A 243 -17.28 7.51 -0.30
C LEU A 243 -15.95 7.65 0.45
N ASP A 244 -15.15 6.59 0.50
CA ASP A 244 -13.89 6.59 1.26
C ASP A 244 -12.71 7.17 0.44
N GLY A 245 -12.89 7.38 -0.87
CA GLY A 245 -11.79 7.71 -1.78
C GLY A 245 -10.84 6.53 -2.04
N LEU A 246 -11.31 5.29 -1.83
CA LEU A 246 -10.53 4.08 -2.07
C LEU A 246 -10.50 3.75 -3.57
N ASN A 247 -9.33 3.38 -4.07
CA ASN A 247 -9.14 2.95 -5.47
C ASN A 247 -9.56 4.02 -6.53
N VAL A 248 -9.59 5.29 -6.15
CA VAL A 248 -9.72 6.42 -7.09
C VAL A 248 -8.34 6.99 -7.43
N GLN A 249 -8.21 7.65 -8.57
CA GLN A 249 -6.91 8.11 -9.08
C GLN A 249 -6.29 9.20 -8.18
N GLU A 250 -7.13 10.08 -7.65
CA GLU A 250 -6.74 11.25 -6.86
C GLU A 250 -6.66 10.96 -5.34
N GLY A 251 -7.13 9.79 -4.90
CA GLY A 251 -7.15 9.40 -3.49
C GLY A 251 -8.08 10.25 -2.61
N ILE A 252 -9.13 10.85 -3.20
CA ILE A 252 -10.13 11.67 -2.50
C ILE A 252 -11.54 11.07 -2.67
N PRO A 253 -12.44 11.24 -1.69
CA PRO A 253 -13.85 10.91 -1.85
C PRO A 253 -14.48 11.55 -3.09
N LEU A 254 -15.28 10.78 -3.81
CA LEU A 254 -16.04 11.20 -5.00
C LEU A 254 -17.55 11.30 -4.74
N ALA A 255 -17.99 10.92 -3.54
CA ALA A 255 -19.35 11.07 -3.06
C ALA A 255 -19.35 11.68 -1.66
N ALA A 256 -20.34 12.51 -1.35
CA ALA A 256 -20.60 13.04 -0.03
C ALA A 256 -22.05 12.77 0.36
N ILE A 257 -22.28 12.56 1.66
CA ILE A 257 -23.61 12.28 2.21
C ILE A 257 -23.97 13.40 3.19
N SER A 258 -25.21 13.88 3.14
CA SER A 258 -25.76 14.82 4.11
C SER A 258 -27.20 14.46 4.47
N ILE A 259 -27.67 14.89 5.63
CA ILE A 259 -29.07 14.71 6.03
C ILE A 259 -29.90 15.89 5.53
N LYS A 260 -30.92 15.60 4.73
CA LYS A 260 -31.89 16.60 4.27
C LYS A 260 -33.04 16.80 5.26
N LYS A 261 -33.58 15.70 5.79
CA LYS A 261 -34.69 15.71 6.77
C LYS A 261 -34.75 14.42 7.55
N ALA A 262 -35.31 14.48 8.74
CA ALA A 262 -35.62 13.31 9.56
C ALA A 262 -37.04 13.40 10.12
N SER A 263 -37.72 12.26 10.27
CA SER A 263 -39.05 12.19 10.86
C SER A 263 -39.03 12.62 12.32
N SER A 264 -40.09 13.28 12.78
CA SER A 264 -40.25 13.67 14.19
C SER A 264 -40.50 12.46 15.08
N SER A 265 -41.21 11.46 14.58
CA SER A 265 -41.58 10.22 15.28
C SER A 265 -41.03 8.97 14.58
N ARG A 266 -40.97 7.89 15.36
CA ARG A 266 -40.70 6.53 14.89
C ARG A 266 -41.87 6.00 14.06
N ILE A 267 -41.59 5.15 13.08
CA ILE A 267 -42.59 4.58 12.17
C ILE A 267 -42.74 3.09 12.44
N ALA A 268 -43.93 2.67 12.88
CA ALA A 268 -44.20 1.28 13.28
C ALA A 268 -43.98 0.26 12.14
N ALA A 269 -44.29 0.64 10.89
CA ALA A 269 -44.09 -0.21 9.72
C ALA A 269 -42.60 -0.53 9.41
N TYR A 270 -41.68 0.24 9.98
CA TYR A 270 -40.23 0.10 9.80
C TYR A 270 -39.55 -0.15 11.15
N ASP A 271 -40.10 -1.10 11.91
CA ASP A 271 -39.53 -1.56 13.18
C ASP A 271 -39.31 -0.43 14.21
N ASN A 272 -40.24 0.52 14.25
CA ASN A 272 -40.17 1.70 15.12
C ASN A 272 -38.87 2.52 14.95
N ARG A 273 -38.41 2.66 13.71
CA ARG A 273 -37.24 3.48 13.35
C ARG A 273 -37.64 4.87 12.84
N TYR A 274 -36.71 5.81 12.89
CA TYR A 274 -36.86 7.14 12.30
C TYR A 274 -36.55 7.08 10.81
N CYS A 275 -37.40 7.72 9.99
CA CYS A 275 -37.13 7.89 8.58
C CYS A 275 -36.20 9.09 8.39
N VAL A 276 -35.09 8.88 7.70
CA VAL A 276 -34.08 9.91 7.41
C VAL A 276 -33.90 9.97 5.90
N THR A 277 -34.09 11.16 5.33
CA THR A 277 -33.77 11.43 3.92
C THR A 277 -32.34 11.92 3.84
N LEU A 278 -31.53 11.17 3.10
CA LEU A 278 -30.15 11.53 2.78
C LEU A 278 -30.11 12.23 1.42
N SER A 279 -29.21 13.20 1.30
CA SER A 279 -28.76 13.73 0.02
C SER A 279 -27.34 13.20 -0.24
N ILE A 280 -27.16 12.59 -1.40
CA ILE A 280 -25.89 12.05 -1.88
C ILE A 280 -25.44 12.94 -3.02
N GLU A 281 -24.32 13.63 -2.83
CA GLU A 281 -23.72 14.49 -3.84
C GLU A 281 -22.54 13.76 -4.48
N PHE A 282 -22.53 13.69 -5.81
CA PHE A 282 -21.42 13.13 -6.56
C PHE A 282 -20.57 14.24 -7.19
N PHE A 283 -19.25 14.07 -7.10
CA PHE A 283 -18.30 15.04 -7.66
C PHE A 283 -18.36 15.10 -9.20
N TYR A 284 -18.69 13.97 -9.84
CA TYR A 284 -18.78 13.86 -11.30
C TYR A 284 -20.20 13.46 -11.75
N PRO A 285 -20.76 14.09 -12.81
CA PRO A 285 -22.09 13.77 -13.33
C PRO A 285 -22.25 12.32 -13.78
N GLU A 286 -21.19 11.71 -14.33
CA GLU A 286 -21.22 10.33 -14.81
C GLU A 286 -21.40 9.34 -13.65
N LEU A 287 -20.84 9.66 -12.48
CA LEU A 287 -21.02 8.85 -11.28
C LEU A 287 -22.46 8.94 -10.79
N ALA A 288 -23.04 10.15 -10.72
CA ALA A 288 -24.45 10.34 -10.41
C ALA A 288 -25.37 9.62 -11.39
N ALA A 289 -25.03 9.60 -12.69
CA ALA A 289 -25.80 8.89 -13.71
C ALA A 289 -25.70 7.36 -13.59
N SER A 290 -24.54 6.85 -13.14
CA SER A 290 -24.29 5.42 -12.94
C SER A 290 -24.75 4.88 -11.58
N PHE A 291 -25.18 5.75 -10.67
CA PHE A 291 -25.58 5.38 -9.33
C PHE A 291 -26.76 4.42 -9.37
N ALA A 292 -26.59 3.24 -8.78
CA ALA A 292 -27.62 2.22 -8.67
C ALA A 292 -28.62 2.63 -7.58
N ALA A 293 -29.46 3.62 -7.86
CA ALA A 293 -30.35 4.20 -6.85
C ALA A 293 -31.38 3.17 -6.31
N PRO A 294 -31.65 3.16 -5.00
CA PRO A 294 -32.65 2.29 -4.40
C PRO A 294 -34.08 2.71 -4.80
N GLU A 295 -35.05 1.85 -4.53
CA GLU A 295 -36.46 2.17 -4.79
C GLU A 295 -36.93 3.38 -4.00
N GLY A 296 -37.67 4.29 -4.64
CA GLY A 296 -38.15 5.53 -4.03
C GLY A 296 -37.11 6.66 -3.99
N ALA A 297 -35.91 6.45 -4.53
CA ALA A 297 -34.93 7.50 -4.70
C ALA A 297 -35.36 8.51 -5.77
N SER A 298 -34.99 9.78 -5.58
CA SER A 298 -35.22 10.85 -6.55
C SER A 298 -33.91 11.54 -6.89
N LYS A 299 -33.72 11.84 -8.17
CA LYS A 299 -32.54 12.55 -8.67
C LYS A 299 -32.82 14.05 -8.76
N ASP A 300 -31.88 14.86 -8.30
CA ASP A 300 -31.81 16.27 -8.66
C ASP A 300 -30.88 16.41 -9.87
N ASP A 301 -31.47 16.62 -11.04
CA ASP A 301 -30.76 16.68 -12.32
C ASP A 301 -29.85 17.91 -12.46
N GLN A 302 -29.99 18.93 -11.59
CA GLN A 302 -29.19 20.16 -11.68
C GLN A 302 -27.92 20.10 -10.82
N GLU A 303 -27.91 19.28 -9.77
CA GLU A 303 -26.85 19.31 -8.74
C GLU A 303 -26.03 18.02 -8.62
N ASN A 304 -26.14 17.07 -9.57
CA ASN A 304 -25.51 15.74 -9.47
C ASN A 304 -25.85 15.02 -8.15
N LYS A 305 -27.08 15.23 -7.66
CA LYS A 305 -27.53 14.75 -6.35
C LYS A 305 -28.59 13.69 -6.47
N TRP A 306 -28.57 12.78 -5.51
CA TRP A 306 -29.63 11.82 -5.26
C TRP A 306 -30.19 11.99 -3.87
N GLU A 307 -31.51 11.88 -3.75
CA GLU A 307 -32.19 11.79 -2.47
C GLU A 307 -32.68 10.37 -2.26
N ILE A 308 -32.32 9.80 -1.12
CA ILE A 308 -32.72 8.46 -0.72
C ILE A 308 -33.30 8.49 0.69
N VAL A 309 -33.95 7.40 1.09
CA VAL A 309 -34.50 7.24 2.44
C VAL A 309 -33.88 6.03 3.11
N VAL A 310 -33.44 6.22 4.35
CA VAL A 310 -33.01 5.16 5.27
C VAL A 310 -33.80 5.23 6.57
N TYR A 311 -33.81 4.14 7.34
CA TYR A 311 -34.53 4.00 8.59
C TYR A 311 -33.57 3.63 9.72
N VAL A 312 -33.41 4.55 10.68
CA VAL A 312 -32.37 4.46 11.72
C VAL A 312 -32.99 4.40 13.12
N GLU A 313 -32.31 3.78 14.07
CA GLU A 313 -32.81 3.62 15.44
C GLU A 313 -32.74 4.92 16.25
N ASP A 314 -31.65 5.67 16.06
CA ASP A 314 -31.38 6.96 16.69
C ASP A 314 -30.90 7.97 15.65
N LYS A 315 -31.81 8.85 15.23
CA LYS A 315 -31.52 9.90 14.25
C LYS A 315 -30.48 10.92 14.72
N SER A 316 -30.28 11.09 16.02
CA SER A 316 -29.31 12.06 16.56
C SER A 316 -27.91 11.50 16.45
N VAL A 317 -27.72 10.25 16.88
CA VAL A 317 -26.43 9.55 16.71
C VAL A 317 -26.09 9.39 15.24
N PHE A 318 -27.08 9.02 14.42
CA PHE A 318 -26.88 8.90 12.97
C PHE A 318 -26.46 10.23 12.33
N ALA A 319 -27.12 11.34 12.70
CA ALA A 319 -26.75 12.67 12.23
C ALA A 319 -25.33 13.06 12.61
N ASP A 320 -24.97 12.87 13.89
CA ASP A 320 -23.61 13.11 14.35
C ASP A 320 -22.57 12.27 13.56
N CYS A 321 -22.95 11.07 13.10
CA CYS A 321 -22.06 10.22 12.30
C CYS A 321 -21.96 10.67 10.85
N VAL A 322 -23.05 11.11 10.22
CA VAL A 322 -23.04 11.63 8.84
C VAL A 322 -22.26 12.95 8.74
N ASP A 323 -22.30 13.80 9.77
CA ASP A 323 -21.66 15.12 9.77
C ASP A 323 -20.12 15.09 9.93
N TRP A 324 -19.51 13.93 10.21
CA TRP A 324 -18.06 13.78 10.45
C TRP A 324 -17.27 13.61 9.16
#